data_AF-A0A813K433-F1
#
_entry.id   AF-A0A813K433-F1
#
_cell.length_a   1.000
_cell.length_b   1.000
_cell.length_c   1.000
_cell.angle_alpha   90.00
_cell.angle_beta   90.00
_cell.angle_gamma   90.00
#
_symmetry.space_group_name_H-M   'P 1'
#
loop_
_entity.id
_entity.type
_entity.pdbx_description
1 polymer ?
#
loop_
_entity_poly.entity_id
_entity_poly.type
_entity_poly.pdbx_seq_one_letter_code
_entity_poly.pdbx_strand_id
1 'polypeptide(L)'
;AFRDDAQQKGTTLEALFPSEEISKEAFERKLTELPGLSVSPEQASLMFSHHLNKGEATGGVSRQNFLRAMQLFYVCVRPIAVTQEFVIGKIKPHRMVVEEEVIEVLEGPNGDDKLGMTRIRGRALVDGLVGWISVSGNQGTVFLKETPKLYLRCSADIALEKDFRTGSDAPVRTLK
;
A
#
# COMPACT_ATOMS: atom_id res chain seq x y z
N ALA A 1 -5.72 0.12 11.98
CA ALA A 1 -7.17 0.28 11.83
C ALA A 1 -7.65 0.07 10.39
N PHE A 2 -7.45 0.99 9.43
CA PHE A 2 -7.96 0.78 8.05
C PHE A 2 -7.36 -0.43 7.33
N ARG A 3 -6.05 -0.69 7.48
CA ARG A 3 -5.41 -1.90 6.95
C ARG A 3 -5.99 -3.16 7.59
N ASP A 4 -6.14 -3.16 8.91
CA ASP A 4 -6.72 -4.28 9.65
C ASP A 4 -8.19 -4.53 9.24
N ASP A 5 -8.99 -3.48 9.02
CA ASP A 5 -10.35 -3.58 8.51
C ASP A 5 -10.39 -4.18 7.10
N ALA A 6 -9.50 -3.74 6.22
CA ALA A 6 -9.36 -4.30 4.87
C ALA A 6 -8.97 -5.79 4.93
N GLN A 7 -8.01 -6.13 5.80
CA GLN A 7 -7.56 -7.49 6.04
C GLN A 7 -8.71 -8.38 6.56
N GLN A 8 -9.43 -7.95 7.59
CA GLN A 8 -10.53 -8.69 8.19
C GLN A 8 -11.68 -8.92 7.20
N LYS A 9 -11.94 -7.94 6.32
CA LYS A 9 -12.97 -8.04 5.27
C LYS A 9 -12.47 -8.76 4.01
N GLY A 10 -11.19 -9.15 3.94
CA GLY A 10 -10.61 -9.76 2.74
C GLY A 10 -10.66 -8.86 1.51
N THR A 11 -10.58 -7.54 1.71
CA THR A 11 -10.70 -6.52 0.66
C THR A 11 -9.43 -5.67 0.56
N THR A 12 -9.38 -4.74 -0.39
CA THR A 12 -8.27 -3.79 -0.53
C THR A 12 -8.63 -2.42 0.03
N LEU A 13 -7.60 -1.61 0.36
CA LEU A 13 -7.81 -0.21 0.75
C LEU A 13 -8.48 0.59 -0.37
N GLU A 14 -8.21 0.24 -1.63
CA GLU A 14 -8.90 0.78 -2.80
C GLU A 14 -10.40 0.53 -2.76
N ALA A 15 -10.82 -0.69 -2.43
CA ALA A 15 -12.23 -1.06 -2.38
C ALA A 15 -12.93 -0.52 -1.13
N LEU A 16 -12.19 -0.17 -0.07
CA LEU A 16 -12.74 0.60 1.04
C LEU A 16 -13.06 2.05 0.63
N PHE A 17 -12.59 2.56 -0.50
CA PHE A 17 -12.88 3.92 -0.95
C PHE A 17 -13.75 3.90 -2.22
N PRO A 18 -15.09 3.98 -2.07
CA PRO A 18 -16.03 3.64 -3.14
C PRO A 18 -16.16 4.69 -4.25
N SER A 19 -15.57 5.88 -4.07
CA SER A 19 -15.64 7.00 -5.02
C SER A 19 -14.27 7.67 -5.18
N GLU A 20 -14.13 8.53 -6.19
CA GLU A 20 -12.90 9.32 -6.39
C GLU A 20 -12.68 10.37 -5.28
N GLU A 21 -13.74 10.81 -4.62
CA GLU A 21 -13.70 11.74 -3.50
C GLU A 21 -14.83 11.43 -2.51
N ILE A 22 -14.58 11.59 -1.20
CA ILE A 22 -15.60 11.57 -0.15
C ILE A 22 -15.56 12.88 0.65
N SER A 23 -16.69 13.30 1.22
CA SER A 23 -16.71 14.48 2.09
C SER A 23 -15.96 14.24 3.40
N LYS A 24 -15.58 15.33 4.08
CA LYS A 24 -15.00 15.28 5.42
C LYS A 24 -15.88 14.49 6.39
N GLU A 25 -17.18 14.74 6.40
CA GLU A 25 -18.14 14.10 7.30
C GLU A 25 -18.24 12.59 7.03
N ALA A 26 -18.21 12.20 5.76
CA ALA A 26 -18.21 10.78 5.38
C ALA A 26 -16.93 10.08 5.85
N PHE A 27 -15.78 10.75 5.77
CA PHE A 27 -14.51 10.23 6.27
C PHE A 27 -14.48 10.11 7.79
N GLU A 28 -14.92 11.15 8.51
CA GLU A 28 -14.99 11.16 9.98
C GLU A 28 -15.93 10.08 10.51
N ARG A 29 -17.10 9.89 9.89
CA ARG A 29 -18.00 8.79 10.23
C ARG A 29 -17.33 7.43 10.01
N LYS A 30 -16.60 7.26 8.91
CA LYS A 30 -15.92 6.00 8.64
C LYS A 30 -14.80 5.71 9.63
N LEU A 31 -14.10 6.75 10.11
CA LEU A 31 -13.09 6.62 11.16
C LEU A 31 -13.67 6.11 12.47
N THR A 32 -14.84 6.61 12.88
CA THR A 32 -15.47 6.22 14.16
C THR A 32 -16.12 4.84 14.12
N GLU A 33 -16.43 4.31 12.93
CA GLU A 33 -16.94 2.95 12.73
C GLU A 33 -15.83 1.88 12.76
N LEU A 34 -14.55 2.27 12.75
CA LEU A 34 -13.45 1.31 12.72
C LEU A 34 -13.27 0.60 14.08
N PRO A 35 -13.16 -0.74 14.08
CA PRO A 35 -12.97 -1.49 15.30
C PRO A 35 -11.62 -1.15 15.95
N GLY A 36 -11.63 -0.94 17.26
CA GLY A 36 -10.41 -0.71 18.05
C GLY A 36 -9.78 0.67 17.89
N LEU A 37 -10.45 1.61 17.22
CA LEU A 37 -9.96 2.98 17.04
C LEU A 37 -10.83 3.97 17.81
N SER A 38 -10.26 4.62 18.83
CA SER A 38 -10.92 5.72 19.56
C SER A 38 -10.33 7.05 19.09
N VAL A 39 -11.08 7.81 18.30
CA VAL A 39 -10.69 9.14 17.81
C VAL A 39 -11.70 10.17 18.27
N SER A 40 -11.24 11.26 18.89
CA SER A 40 -12.12 12.40 19.19
C SER A 40 -12.46 13.18 17.91
N PRO A 41 -13.56 13.94 17.88
CA PRO A 41 -13.91 14.79 16.73
C PRO A 41 -12.76 15.73 16.32
N GLU A 42 -12.05 16.30 17.29
CA GLU A 42 -10.91 17.21 17.06
C GLU A 42 -9.74 16.48 16.41
N GLN A 43 -9.44 15.25 16.87
CA GLN A 43 -8.40 14.41 16.28
C GLN A 43 -8.74 13.99 14.85
N ALA A 44 -10.00 13.64 14.58
CA ALA A 44 -10.47 13.29 13.24
C ALA A 44 -10.35 14.49 12.29
N SER A 45 -10.73 15.69 12.77
CA SER A 45 -10.57 16.92 12.00
C SER A 45 -9.10 17.27 11.72
N LEU A 46 -8.19 17.02 12.67
CA LEU A 46 -6.75 17.21 12.45
C LEU A 46 -6.17 16.21 11.44
N MET A 47 -6.60 14.95 11.49
CA MET A 47 -6.22 13.95 10.49
C MET A 47 -6.64 14.37 9.08
N PHE A 48 -7.87 14.89 8.95
CA PHE A 48 -8.36 15.42 7.69
C PHE A 48 -7.50 16.58 7.18
N SER A 49 -7.27 17.62 8.00
CA SER A 49 -6.61 18.85 7.56
C SER A 49 -5.12 18.65 7.22
N HIS A 50 -4.37 17.89 8.01
CA HIS A 50 -2.92 17.80 7.86
C HIS A 50 -2.45 16.68 6.93
N HIS A 51 -3.20 15.57 6.83
CA HIS A 51 -2.74 14.37 6.14
C HIS A 51 -3.54 14.04 4.89
N LEU A 52 -4.82 14.43 4.83
CA LEU A 52 -5.75 13.95 3.79
C LEU A 52 -6.22 15.04 2.81
N ASN A 53 -6.27 16.31 3.22
CA ASN A 53 -6.62 17.43 2.36
C ASN A 53 -5.44 18.38 2.08
N LYS A 54 -4.20 17.89 2.22
CA LYS A 54 -3.01 18.75 2.08
C LYS A 54 -2.78 19.10 0.60
N GLY A 55 -3.17 20.31 0.21
CA GLY A 55 -2.90 20.90 -1.11
C GLY A 55 -3.99 20.70 -2.15
N GLU A 56 -5.18 20.24 -1.76
CA GLU A 56 -6.35 20.20 -2.64
C GLU A 56 -7.32 21.35 -2.32
N ALA A 57 -7.99 21.87 -3.35
CA ALA A 57 -9.03 22.89 -3.22
C ALA A 57 -10.40 22.29 -2.82
N THR A 58 -10.48 20.96 -2.78
CA THR A 58 -11.70 20.21 -2.51
C THR A 58 -11.99 20.20 -1.01
N GLY A 59 -13.28 20.26 -0.65
CA GLY A 59 -13.73 20.16 0.74
C GLY A 59 -13.70 18.72 1.30
N GLY A 60 -13.26 17.75 0.50
CA GLY A 60 -13.25 16.32 0.80
C GLY A 60 -11.86 15.67 0.83
N VAL A 61 -11.85 14.35 0.96
CA VAL A 61 -10.68 13.49 0.85
C VAL A 61 -10.72 12.80 -0.51
N SER A 62 -9.73 13.08 -1.37
CA SER A 62 -9.57 12.32 -2.60
C SER A 62 -9.11 10.89 -2.33
N ARG A 63 -9.50 9.97 -3.22
CA ARG A 63 -9.06 8.56 -3.18
C ARG A 63 -7.54 8.46 -3.17
N GLN A 64 -6.86 9.32 -3.92
CA GLN A 64 -5.40 9.36 -3.95
C GLN A 64 -4.80 9.73 -2.59
N ASN A 65 -5.32 10.76 -1.93
CA ASN A 65 -4.79 11.18 -0.62
C ASN A 65 -5.07 10.14 0.47
N PHE A 66 -6.26 9.54 0.46
CA PHE A 66 -6.58 8.42 1.35
C PHE A 66 -5.61 7.26 1.17
N LEU A 67 -5.43 6.80 -0.07
CA LEU A 67 -4.54 5.69 -0.40
C LEU A 67 -3.07 5.99 -0.04
N ARG A 68 -2.61 7.22 -0.30
CA ARG A 68 -1.27 7.68 0.10
C ARG A 68 -1.07 7.63 1.62
N ALA A 69 -2.10 7.94 2.40
CA ALA A 69 -2.02 7.95 3.86
C ALA A 69 -2.15 6.55 4.47
N MET A 70 -2.91 5.65 3.83
CA MET A 70 -3.27 4.36 4.42
C MET A 70 -2.44 3.18 3.92
N GLN A 71 -1.94 3.21 2.69
CA GLN A 71 -1.12 2.12 2.18
C GLN A 71 0.34 2.26 2.62
N LEU A 72 0.95 1.13 2.88
CA LEU A 72 2.34 1.02 3.27
C LEU A 72 3.09 0.22 2.21
N PHE A 73 4.24 0.73 1.79
CA PHE A 73 5.09 0.08 0.80
C PHE A 73 6.48 -0.14 1.34
N TYR A 74 7.07 -1.24 0.92
CA TYR A 74 8.47 -1.54 1.10
C TYR A 74 9.14 -1.70 -0.26
N VAL A 75 10.40 -1.30 -0.34
CA VAL A 75 11.30 -1.67 -1.43
C VAL A 75 12.29 -2.71 -0.94
N CYS A 76 12.54 -3.71 -1.77
CA CYS A 76 13.56 -4.70 -1.53
C CYS A 76 14.95 -4.08 -1.70
N VAL A 77 15.78 -4.19 -0.67
CA VAL A 77 17.17 -3.71 -0.68
C VAL A 77 18.18 -4.86 -0.68
N ARG A 78 17.72 -6.10 -0.45
CA ARG A 78 18.50 -7.32 -0.58
C ARG A 78 17.57 -8.48 -0.95
N PRO A 79 17.97 -9.38 -1.87
CA PRO A 79 17.10 -10.46 -2.31
C PRO A 79 16.58 -11.32 -1.15
N ILE A 80 15.27 -11.61 -1.16
CA ILE A 80 14.61 -12.35 -0.08
C ILE A 80 13.49 -13.24 -0.61
N ALA A 81 13.29 -14.38 0.03
CA ALA A 81 12.27 -15.35 -0.36
C ALA A 81 10.85 -14.89 0.01
N VAL A 82 9.89 -15.17 -0.87
CA VAL A 82 8.46 -15.12 -0.59
C VAL A 82 7.97 -16.51 -0.18
N THR A 83 7.37 -16.63 1.00
CA THR A 83 6.78 -17.88 1.50
C THR A 83 5.26 -17.80 1.60
N GLN A 84 4.57 -18.93 1.43
CA GLN A 84 3.10 -18.97 1.57
C GLN A 84 2.64 -18.79 3.02
N GLU A 85 3.42 -19.30 3.96
CA GLU A 85 3.09 -19.31 5.39
C GLU A 85 3.98 -18.35 6.20
N PHE A 86 3.44 -17.94 7.35
CA PHE A 86 4.13 -17.06 8.31
C PHE A 86 5.30 -17.76 9.00
N VAL A 87 5.17 -19.05 9.29
CA VAL A 87 6.24 -19.83 9.95
C VAL A 87 7.19 -20.36 8.89
N ILE A 88 8.49 -20.09 9.06
CA ILE A 88 9.53 -20.58 8.15
C ILE A 88 9.86 -22.04 8.50
N GLY A 89 9.18 -22.98 7.85
CA GLY A 89 9.53 -24.41 7.86
C GLY A 89 10.36 -24.83 6.64
N LYS A 90 10.38 -26.13 6.33
CA LYS A 90 10.91 -26.66 5.05
C LYS A 90 9.92 -26.39 3.90
N ILE A 91 9.64 -25.12 3.64
CA ILE A 91 8.69 -24.71 2.60
C ILE A 91 9.50 -24.19 1.41
N LYS A 92 9.22 -24.72 0.22
CA LYS A 92 9.81 -24.21 -1.02
C LYS A 92 9.31 -22.77 -1.23
N PRO A 93 10.18 -21.77 -1.36
CA PRO A 93 9.75 -20.41 -1.63
C PRO A 93 9.04 -20.35 -2.99
N HIS A 94 8.04 -19.47 -3.10
CA HIS A 94 7.36 -19.24 -4.38
C HIS A 94 8.35 -18.66 -5.40
N ARG A 95 9.05 -17.60 -4.98
CA ARG A 95 10.19 -17.00 -5.68
C ARG A 95 11.00 -16.12 -4.74
N MET A 96 12.07 -15.55 -5.28
CA MET A 96 12.81 -14.46 -4.64
C MET A 96 12.24 -13.11 -5.10
N VAL A 97 12.09 -12.18 -4.17
CA VAL A 97 12.01 -10.75 -4.44
C VAL A 97 13.42 -10.26 -4.70
N VAL A 98 13.62 -9.49 -5.76
CA VAL A 98 14.93 -8.91 -6.13
C VAL A 98 15.04 -7.47 -5.66
N GLU A 99 16.25 -6.92 -5.67
CA GLU A 99 16.47 -5.51 -5.30
C GLU A 99 15.62 -4.58 -6.17
N GLU A 100 15.21 -3.45 -5.60
CA GLU A 100 14.34 -2.43 -6.20
C GLU A 100 12.88 -2.86 -6.44
N GLU A 101 12.54 -4.12 -6.23
CA GLU A 101 11.16 -4.58 -6.32
C GLU A 101 10.32 -3.99 -5.16
N VAL A 102 9.12 -3.54 -5.49
CA VAL A 102 8.21 -2.85 -4.57
C VAL A 102 7.10 -3.78 -4.12
N ILE A 103 6.86 -3.77 -2.81
CA ILE A 103 5.90 -4.62 -2.12
C ILE A 103 4.89 -3.74 -1.40
N GLU A 104 3.62 -3.95 -1.66
CA GLU A 104 2.52 -3.39 -0.86
C GLU A 104 2.26 -4.28 0.37
N VAL A 105 2.17 -3.68 1.55
CA VAL A 105 1.85 -4.41 2.78
C VAL A 105 0.34 -4.64 2.89
N LEU A 106 -0.05 -5.91 3.00
CA LEU A 106 -1.43 -6.33 3.24
C LEU A 106 -1.69 -6.65 4.71
N GLU A 107 -0.67 -7.14 5.42
CA GLU A 107 -0.73 -7.49 6.84
C GLU A 107 0.66 -7.36 7.49
N GLY A 108 0.67 -6.98 8.76
CA GLY A 108 1.89 -6.72 9.54
C GLY A 108 2.36 -5.26 9.49
N PRO A 109 3.54 -4.96 10.03
CA PRO A 109 4.58 -5.91 10.46
C PRO A 109 4.22 -6.73 11.70
N ASN A 110 4.45 -8.04 11.64
CA ASN A 110 4.28 -8.98 12.75
C ASN A 110 5.63 -9.54 13.16
N GLY A 111 5.91 -9.55 14.47
CA GLY A 111 7.09 -10.21 15.03
C GLY A 111 6.90 -11.72 15.07
N ASP A 112 7.95 -12.46 14.72
CA ASP A 112 8.07 -13.89 15.03
C ASP A 112 9.07 -14.03 16.17
N ASP A 113 8.56 -14.11 17.41
CA ASP A 113 9.38 -14.23 18.62
C ASP A 113 10.25 -15.49 18.63
N LYS A 114 9.82 -16.56 17.93
CA LYS A 114 10.60 -17.81 17.85
C LYS A 114 11.83 -17.66 16.98
N LEU A 115 11.74 -16.84 15.93
CA LEU A 115 12.83 -16.63 14.98
C LEU A 115 13.56 -15.29 15.17
N GLY A 116 13.03 -14.39 16.00
CA GLY A 116 13.58 -13.05 16.21
C GLY A 116 13.53 -12.18 14.95
N MET A 117 12.48 -12.33 14.14
CA MET A 117 12.35 -11.64 12.84
C MET A 117 11.04 -10.88 12.71
N THR A 118 11.06 -9.81 11.93
CA THR A 118 9.85 -9.08 11.56
C THR A 118 9.43 -9.48 10.16
N ARG A 119 8.15 -9.87 9.99
CA ARG A 119 7.60 -10.27 8.71
C ARG A 119 6.37 -9.47 8.34
N ILE A 120 6.15 -9.31 7.06
CA ILE A 120 4.93 -8.75 6.47
C ILE A 120 4.31 -9.76 5.53
N ARG A 121 2.99 -9.73 5.39
CA ARG A 121 2.33 -10.34 4.23
C ARG A 121 2.17 -9.23 3.19
N GLY A 122 2.84 -9.38 2.07
CA GLY A 122 2.90 -8.36 1.04
C GLY A 122 2.45 -8.88 -0.31
N ARG A 123 2.02 -7.94 -1.16
CA ARG A 123 1.79 -8.14 -2.60
C ARG A 123 2.90 -7.48 -3.38
N ALA A 124 3.65 -8.26 -4.15
CA ALA A 124 4.63 -7.73 -5.07
C ALA A 124 3.94 -7.00 -6.24
N LEU A 125 4.39 -5.79 -6.56
CA LEU A 125 3.78 -5.01 -7.64
C LEU A 125 4.15 -5.51 -9.04
N VAL A 126 5.26 -6.23 -9.18
CA VAL A 126 5.76 -6.70 -10.48
C VAL A 126 4.89 -7.79 -11.10
N ASP A 127 4.34 -8.68 -10.27
CA ASP A 127 3.60 -9.88 -10.71
C ASP A 127 2.31 -10.15 -9.91
N GLY A 128 2.03 -9.35 -8.89
CA GLY A 128 0.86 -9.52 -8.03
C GLY A 128 0.97 -10.66 -7.03
N LEU A 129 2.13 -11.31 -6.90
CA LEU A 129 2.30 -12.44 -5.98
C LEU A 129 2.12 -11.98 -4.53
N VAL A 130 1.25 -12.68 -3.80
CA VAL A 130 1.00 -12.44 -2.37
C VAL A 130 1.70 -13.50 -1.53
N GLY A 131 2.45 -13.08 -0.52
CA GLY A 131 3.05 -13.99 0.44
C GLY A 131 3.77 -13.28 1.58
N TRP A 132 4.36 -14.07 2.47
CA TRP A 132 5.11 -13.62 3.63
C TRP A 132 6.57 -13.36 3.28
N ILE A 133 7.07 -12.20 3.72
CA ILE A 133 8.41 -11.71 3.44
C ILE A 133 9.01 -11.15 4.72
N SER A 134 10.27 -11.46 5.00
CA SER A 134 10.98 -10.91 6.16
C SER A 134 11.45 -9.50 5.87
N VAL A 135 11.10 -8.55 6.73
CA VAL A 135 11.58 -7.16 6.68
C VAL A 135 13.04 -7.11 7.16
N SER A 136 13.30 -7.78 8.28
CA SER A 136 14.63 -7.95 8.87
C SER A 136 14.86 -9.40 9.30
N GLY A 137 16.08 -9.88 9.12
CA GLY A 137 16.53 -11.18 9.60
C GLY A 137 16.92 -11.17 11.08
N ASN A 138 17.11 -12.36 11.64
CA ASN A 138 17.44 -12.59 13.05
C ASN A 138 18.77 -11.95 13.52
N GLN A 139 19.68 -11.67 12.59
CA GLN A 139 20.96 -11.01 12.83
C GLN A 139 20.93 -9.51 12.46
N GLY A 140 19.74 -8.92 12.32
CA GLY A 140 19.57 -7.49 12.00
C GLY A 140 19.79 -7.12 10.53
N THR A 141 19.99 -8.11 9.64
CA THR A 141 20.05 -7.85 8.19
C THR A 141 18.72 -7.31 7.69
N VAL A 142 18.73 -6.09 7.17
CA VAL A 142 17.56 -5.47 6.54
C VAL A 142 17.42 -5.97 5.10
N PHE A 143 16.26 -6.51 4.76
CA PHE A 143 15.88 -6.95 3.40
C PHE A 143 14.91 -5.98 2.75
N LEU A 144 14.00 -5.41 3.53
CA LEU A 144 13.00 -4.46 3.07
C LEU A 144 13.15 -3.12 3.78
N LYS A 145 13.04 -2.01 3.05
CA LYS A 145 12.95 -0.66 3.62
C LYS A 145 11.63 -0.01 3.24
N GLU A 146 11.02 0.72 4.17
CA GLU A 146 9.83 1.51 3.86
C GLU A 146 10.14 2.51 2.75
N THR A 147 9.22 2.62 1.80
CA THR A 147 9.33 3.53 0.66
C THR A 147 7.98 4.23 0.48
N PRO A 148 7.96 5.50 0.06
CA PRO A 148 6.71 6.14 -0.31
C PRO A 148 6.07 5.38 -1.48
N LYS A 149 4.73 5.41 -1.54
CA LYS A 149 4.00 4.88 -2.68
C LYS A 149 4.44 5.60 -3.95
N LEU A 150 4.96 4.86 -4.93
CA LEU A 150 5.36 5.37 -6.25
C LEU A 150 4.10 5.68 -7.07
N TYR A 151 3.54 6.86 -6.86
CA TYR A 151 2.54 7.40 -7.79
C TYR A 151 3.21 8.36 -8.76
N LEU A 152 3.11 8.05 -10.04
CA LEU A 152 3.18 9.03 -11.11
C LEU A 152 1.75 9.34 -11.52
N ARG A 153 1.43 10.62 -11.65
CA ARG A 153 0.18 11.10 -12.24
C ARG A 153 0.51 11.78 -13.55
N CYS A 154 -0.33 11.61 -14.56
CA CYS A 154 -0.24 12.43 -15.76
C CYS A 154 -0.74 13.84 -15.43
N SER A 155 0.13 14.83 -15.57
CA SER A 155 -0.22 16.24 -15.36
C SER A 155 -1.00 16.82 -16.55
N ALA A 156 -1.05 16.10 -17.67
CA ALA A 156 -1.80 16.43 -18.87
C ALA A 156 -2.27 15.14 -19.56
N ASP A 157 -3.38 15.24 -20.27
CA ASP A 157 -3.88 14.15 -21.12
C ASP A 157 -2.81 13.79 -22.15
N ILE A 158 -2.34 12.54 -22.10
CA ILE A 158 -1.31 12.04 -23.01
C ILE A 158 -1.66 10.64 -23.50
N ALA A 159 -1.41 10.38 -24.78
CA ALA A 159 -1.55 9.05 -25.35
C ALA A 159 -0.49 8.10 -24.76
N LEU A 160 -0.91 7.01 -24.14
CA LEU A 160 -0.04 5.88 -23.87
C LEU A 160 0.10 5.09 -25.17
N GLU A 161 1.26 5.20 -25.80
CA GLU A 161 1.60 4.46 -27.01
C GLU A 161 2.29 3.14 -26.65
N LYS A 162 2.24 2.17 -27.56
CA LYS A 162 2.83 0.84 -27.34
C LYS A 162 4.36 0.92 -27.29
N ASP A 163 4.93 1.83 -28.07
CA ASP A 163 6.37 2.06 -28.19
C ASP A 163 6.70 3.51 -27.81
N PHE A 164 7.94 3.78 -27.42
CA PHE A 164 8.42 5.12 -27.06
C PHE A 164 8.47 6.10 -28.25
N ARG A 165 8.13 5.65 -29.46
CA ARG A 165 8.11 6.46 -30.69
C ARG A 165 6.74 7.10 -30.84
N THR A 166 6.66 8.37 -30.47
CA THR A 166 5.43 9.17 -30.58
C THR A 166 4.95 9.27 -32.03
N GLY A 167 3.65 9.00 -32.24
CA GLY A 167 2.90 9.43 -33.44
C GLY A 167 2.83 8.45 -34.61
N SER A 168 3.10 7.16 -34.42
CA SER A 168 3.00 6.17 -35.52
C SER A 168 1.87 5.14 -35.38
N ASP A 169 1.39 4.85 -34.17
CA ASP A 169 0.39 3.82 -33.90
C ASP A 169 -0.83 4.34 -33.13
N ALA A 170 -1.95 3.59 -33.20
CA ALA A 170 -3.13 3.87 -32.38
C ALA A 170 -2.76 3.77 -30.88
N PRO A 171 -3.17 4.74 -30.05
CA PRO A 171 -2.83 4.72 -28.63
C PRO A 171 -3.47 3.52 -27.93
N VAL A 172 -2.74 2.92 -26.99
CA VAL A 172 -3.27 1.87 -26.11
C VAL A 172 -4.43 2.41 -25.29
N ARG A 173 -4.25 3.63 -24.75
CA ARG A 173 -5.27 4.43 -24.07
C ARG A 173 -4.76 5.85 -23.84
N THR A 174 -5.65 6.78 -23.51
CA THR A 174 -5.26 8.07 -22.96
C THR A 174 -5.03 7.94 -21.46
N LEU A 175 -3.90 8.47 -20.98
CA LEU A 175 -3.64 8.68 -19.56
C LEU A 175 -4.17 10.05 -19.16
N LYS A 176 -4.81 10.12 -17.99
CA LYS A 176 -5.40 11.32 -17.40
C LYS A 176 -4.89 11.50 -15.97
#